data_AF-A0A1Y1N3Z9-F1
#
_entry.id   AF-A0A1Y1N3Z9-F1
#
_cell.length_a   1.000
_cell.length_b   1.000
_cell.length_c   1.000
_cell.angle_alpha   90.00
_cell.angle_beta   90.00
_cell.angle_gamma   90.00
#
_symmetry.space_group_name_H-M   'P 1'
#
loop_
_entity.id
_entity.type
_entity.pdbx_description
1 polymer ?
#
loop_
_entity_poly.entity_id
_entity_poly.type
_entity_poly.pdbx_seq_one_letter_code
_entity_poly.pdbx_strand_id
1 'polypeptide(L)'
;MRIFTLIILILTILLAIVSDVSALTVGPQICENKSCDAYCPYGNMIDDNNCRTCTCNKPCANPKCRPGEECRADVLPCSSTGEPCGYIEKCGAPCPLLDCVPYCPYGEKLDENGCLTCECIDHCKNLPCAPGEMCTVENITDFNAAGGVRYKCTNGSQTDCDNCASKNPCNGVHCSRGHYCEVETIYCITQPCPPPFAYCKPYCPENSWPLLGIYDYAVQCTAGAWKCPKGYDCVNIPYLNQAYCCSTQ
;
A
#
# COMPACT_ATOMS: atom_id res chain seq x y z
N MET A 1 35.07 59.01 42.48
CA MET A 1 35.63 58.26 41.33
C MET A 1 35.31 56.76 41.33
N ARG A 2 35.33 56.03 42.46
CA ARG A 2 35.10 54.57 42.49
C ARG A 2 33.66 54.11 42.15
N ILE A 3 32.66 54.96 42.37
CA ILE A 3 31.25 54.64 42.05
C ILE A 3 31.01 54.70 40.53
N PHE A 4 31.63 55.67 39.84
CA PHE A 4 31.48 55.85 38.40
C PHE A 4 32.05 54.66 37.60
N THR A 5 33.20 54.12 38.03
CA THR A 5 33.79 52.92 37.42
C THR A 5 32.94 51.68 37.63
N LEU A 6 32.22 51.57 38.76
CA LEU A 6 31.35 50.44 39.07
C LEU A 6 30.06 50.45 38.22
N ILE A 7 29.50 51.65 38.00
CA ILE A 7 28.33 51.85 37.14
C ILE A 7 28.66 51.51 35.68
N ILE A 8 29.82 51.94 35.17
CA ILE A 8 30.25 51.63 33.80
C ILE A 8 30.45 50.12 33.63
N LEU A 9 31.04 49.43 34.63
CA LEU A 9 31.29 48.00 34.56
C LEU A 9 29.98 47.18 34.58
N ILE A 10 28.99 47.60 35.39
CA ILE A 10 27.65 47.01 35.42
C ILE A 10 26.92 47.23 34.09
N LEU A 11 27.02 48.43 33.49
CA LEU A 11 26.42 48.73 32.19
C LEU A 11 27.05 47.91 31.06
N THR A 12 28.37 47.70 31.06
CA THR A 12 29.02 46.86 30.04
C THR A 12 28.66 45.39 30.18
N ILE A 13 28.48 44.89 31.41
CA ILE A 13 28.00 43.52 31.65
C ILE A 13 26.54 43.39 31.20
N LEU A 14 25.68 44.36 31.54
CA LEU A 14 24.28 44.39 31.11
C LEU A 14 24.12 44.46 29.58
N LEU A 15 24.99 45.17 28.86
CA LEU A 15 24.97 45.23 27.40
C LEU A 15 25.43 43.91 26.75
N ALA A 16 26.34 43.16 27.37
CA ALA A 16 26.78 41.87 26.86
C ALA A 16 25.70 40.78 26.95
N ILE A 17 24.86 40.78 28.00
CA ILE A 17 23.76 39.80 28.15
C ILE A 17 22.56 40.01 27.20
N VAL A 18 22.43 41.17 26.54
CA VAL A 18 21.31 41.41 25.59
C VAL A 18 21.63 40.97 24.16
N SER A 19 22.85 40.53 23.88
CA SER A 19 23.31 40.22 22.51
C SER A 19 22.86 38.84 22.00
N ASP A 20 22.41 37.95 22.89
CA ASP A 20 22.19 36.53 22.56
C ASP A 20 20.71 36.11 22.38
N VAL A 21 19.76 37.05 22.34
CA VAL A 21 18.32 36.71 22.27
C VAL A 21 17.75 36.67 20.84
N SER A 22 18.57 36.81 19.80
CA SER A 22 18.09 36.95 18.42
C SER A 22 17.82 35.63 17.67
N ALA A 23 17.90 34.46 18.31
CA ALA A 23 17.82 33.18 17.60
C ALA A 23 16.75 32.23 18.16
N LEU A 24 15.49 32.63 18.21
CA LEU A 24 14.38 31.67 18.24
C LEU A 24 13.07 32.27 17.72
N THR A 25 13.07 32.74 16.48
CA THR A 25 11.83 32.90 15.71
C THR A 25 11.88 31.96 14.52
N VAL A 26 11.92 30.65 14.79
CA VAL A 26 11.51 29.67 13.78
C VAL A 26 10.00 29.80 13.70
N GLY A 27 9.52 30.71 12.84
CA GLY A 27 8.12 30.70 12.42
C GLY A 27 7.78 29.32 11.84
N PRO A 28 6.49 28.94 11.80
CA PRO A 28 6.09 27.69 11.17
C PRO A 28 6.61 27.69 9.73
N GLN A 29 7.63 26.85 9.47
CA GLN A 29 8.24 26.67 8.16
C GLN A 29 7.18 26.06 7.25
N ILE A 30 6.76 26.82 6.24
CA ILE A 30 5.73 26.40 5.29
C ILE A 30 6.45 25.69 4.14
N CYS A 31 6.32 24.37 4.08
CA CYS A 31 6.87 23.58 2.99
C CYS A 31 6.17 23.92 1.66
N GLU A 32 6.96 24.11 0.60
CA GLU A 32 6.44 24.29 -0.75
C GLU A 32 5.83 22.96 -1.23
N ASN A 33 4.51 22.95 -1.45
CA ASN A 33 3.79 21.74 -1.82
C ASN A 33 4.01 21.41 -3.31
N LYS A 34 4.97 20.52 -3.59
CA LYS A 34 5.23 19.98 -4.94
C LYS A 34 4.61 18.59 -5.10
N SER A 35 3.75 18.46 -6.11
CA SER A 35 3.30 17.15 -6.58
C SER A 35 4.47 16.43 -7.23
N CYS A 36 4.72 15.18 -6.83
CA CYS A 36 5.77 14.35 -7.40
C CYS A 36 5.15 13.32 -8.35
N ASP A 37 5.66 13.22 -9.57
CA ASP A 37 5.14 12.30 -10.58
C ASP A 37 5.47 10.83 -10.30
N ALA A 38 6.51 10.58 -9.49
CA ALA A 38 7.01 9.25 -9.20
C ALA A 38 6.53 8.74 -7.83
N TYR A 39 6.04 7.49 -7.82
CA TYR A 39 5.78 6.75 -6.58
C TYR A 39 7.11 6.31 -5.96
N CYS A 40 7.27 6.57 -4.65
CA CYS A 40 8.43 6.18 -3.87
C CYS A 40 8.04 5.13 -2.82
N PRO A 41 8.46 3.86 -2.97
CA PRO A 41 8.04 2.77 -2.07
C PRO A 41 8.49 2.97 -0.61
N TYR A 42 9.60 3.67 -0.40
CA TYR A 42 10.14 3.99 0.93
C TYR A 42 9.94 5.46 1.32
N GLY A 43 8.95 6.11 0.70
CA GLY A 43 8.69 7.53 0.89
C GLY A 43 9.71 8.45 0.21
N ASN A 44 9.50 9.73 0.41
CA ASN A 44 10.33 10.79 -0.14
C ASN A 44 11.44 11.20 0.85
N MET A 45 12.56 11.68 0.33
CA MET A 45 13.57 12.33 1.15
C MET A 45 13.03 13.63 1.72
N ILE A 46 13.42 13.94 2.95
CA ILE A 46 13.20 15.24 3.60
C ILE A 46 14.46 16.10 3.45
N ASP A 47 14.29 17.41 3.30
CA ASP A 47 15.39 18.37 3.30
C ASP A 47 15.73 18.85 4.73
N ASP A 48 16.72 19.76 4.85
CA ASP A 48 17.18 20.32 6.12
C ASP A 48 16.09 21.12 6.86
N ASN A 49 15.02 21.53 6.17
CA ASN A 49 13.87 22.20 6.75
C ASN A 49 12.76 21.20 7.13
N ASN A 50 13.04 19.90 7.07
CA ASN A 50 12.10 18.82 7.31
C ASN A 50 10.93 18.82 6.31
N CYS A 51 11.15 19.37 5.11
CA CYS A 51 10.17 19.41 4.04
C CYS A 51 10.38 18.27 3.05
N ARG A 52 9.27 17.73 2.56
CA ARG A 52 9.27 16.67 1.55
C ARG A 52 9.88 17.16 0.24
N THR A 53 10.82 16.39 -0.29
CA THR A 53 11.36 16.57 -1.65
C THR A 53 10.71 15.57 -2.62
N CYS A 54 10.83 15.78 -3.94
CA CYS A 54 10.41 14.77 -4.93
C CYS A 54 11.47 13.70 -5.21
N THR A 55 12.50 13.59 -4.38
CA THR A 55 13.50 12.54 -4.47
C THR A 55 13.06 11.36 -3.62
N CYS A 56 13.11 10.13 -4.17
CA CYS A 56 12.75 8.94 -3.41
C CYS A 56 13.84 8.56 -2.41
N ASN A 57 13.42 8.16 -1.21
CA ASN A 57 14.32 7.51 -0.26
C ASN A 57 14.74 6.14 -0.81
N LYS A 58 16.04 5.85 -0.75
CA LYS A 58 16.64 4.58 -1.19
C LYS A 58 17.58 4.07 -0.10
N PRO A 59 17.04 3.44 0.97
CA PRO A 59 17.83 3.02 2.13
C PRO A 59 19.01 2.12 1.75
N CYS A 60 18.83 1.25 0.76
CA CYS A 60 19.86 0.33 0.29
C CYS A 60 20.59 0.79 -0.99
N ALA A 61 20.66 2.10 -1.28
CA ALA A 61 21.42 2.57 -2.44
C ALA A 61 22.94 2.39 -2.28
N ASN A 62 23.47 2.54 -1.07
CA ASN A 62 24.89 2.41 -0.76
C ASN A 62 25.10 1.67 0.58
N PRO A 63 24.69 0.40 0.68
CA PRO A 63 24.65 -0.31 1.94
C PRO A 63 26.06 -0.62 2.47
N LYS A 64 26.25 -0.46 3.78
CA LYS A 64 27.50 -0.80 4.48
C LYS A 64 27.38 -2.12 5.25
N CYS A 65 26.89 -3.15 4.58
CA CYS A 65 26.72 -4.48 5.17
C CYS A 65 28.02 -5.27 5.21
N ARG A 66 28.14 -6.20 6.16
CA ARG A 66 29.29 -7.09 6.24
C ARG A 66 29.27 -8.09 5.07
N PRO A 67 30.43 -8.69 4.71
CA PRO A 67 30.45 -9.77 3.72
C PRO A 67 29.48 -10.89 4.08
N GLY A 68 28.58 -11.24 3.16
CA GLY A 68 27.55 -12.27 3.35
C GLY A 68 26.22 -11.77 3.92
N GLU A 69 26.11 -10.49 4.27
CA GLU A 69 24.84 -9.86 4.64
C GLU A 69 24.18 -9.17 3.43
N GLU A 70 22.86 -9.08 3.46
CA GLU A 70 22.05 -8.34 2.49
C GLU A 70 21.40 -7.12 3.16
N CYS A 71 21.33 -6.01 2.42
CA CYS A 71 20.63 -4.81 2.87
C CYS A 71 19.14 -4.90 2.60
N ARG A 72 18.35 -4.47 3.58
CA ARG A 72 16.90 -4.30 3.48
C ARG A 72 16.50 -2.95 4.06
N ALA A 73 15.37 -2.42 3.59
CA ALA A 73 14.73 -1.27 4.20
C ALA A 73 13.95 -1.74 5.43
N ASP A 74 14.26 -1.19 6.61
CA ASP A 74 13.47 -1.40 7.82
C ASP A 74 12.74 -0.10 8.20
N VAL A 75 11.64 -0.24 8.91
CA VAL A 75 10.83 0.88 9.37
C VAL A 75 11.60 1.68 10.42
N LEU A 76 11.67 2.99 10.24
CA LEU A 76 12.10 3.91 11.29
C LEU A 76 10.88 4.34 12.11
N PRO A 77 10.74 3.90 13.36
CA PRO A 77 9.72 4.42 14.25
C PRO A 77 10.13 5.82 14.73
N CYS A 78 9.31 6.85 14.47
CA CYS A 78 9.47 8.14 15.14
C CYS A 78 8.26 8.40 16.03
N SER A 79 8.53 8.87 17.24
CA SER A 79 7.55 9.31 18.24
C SER A 79 6.82 8.22 19.02
N SER A 80 6.35 8.63 20.20
CA SER A 80 5.62 7.85 21.21
C SER A 80 4.27 7.27 20.76
N THR A 81 3.81 7.61 19.56
CA THR A 81 2.58 7.09 18.94
C THR A 81 2.80 5.78 18.17
N GLY A 82 4.06 5.39 17.90
CA GLY A 82 4.39 4.14 17.22
C GLY A 82 4.23 4.16 15.69
N GLU A 83 4.02 5.33 15.09
CA GLU A 83 3.87 5.46 13.64
C GLU A 83 5.24 5.50 12.92
N PRO A 84 5.33 4.87 11.73
CA PRO A 84 6.53 4.89 10.91
C PRO A 84 6.72 6.27 10.27
N CYS A 85 7.86 6.90 10.50
CA CYS A 85 8.20 8.22 9.93
C CYS A 85 9.17 8.13 8.75
N GLY A 86 9.69 6.95 8.46
CA GLY A 86 10.67 6.74 7.41
C GLY A 86 11.15 5.30 7.34
N TYR A 87 12.18 5.09 6.52
CA TYR A 87 12.82 3.80 6.32
C TYR A 87 14.34 3.96 6.42
N ILE A 88 14.99 3.01 7.08
CA ILE A 88 16.44 2.94 7.29
C ILE A 88 17.03 1.68 6.67
N GLU A 89 18.34 1.65 6.48
CA GLU A 89 19.07 0.45 6.09
C GLU A 89 19.17 -0.53 7.27
N LYS A 90 18.92 -1.82 7.01
CA LYS A 90 19.14 -2.93 7.93
C LYS A 90 19.86 -4.05 7.21
N CYS A 91 21.03 -4.40 7.71
CA CYS A 91 21.80 -5.54 7.23
C CYS A 91 21.40 -6.80 8.00
N GLY A 92 21.33 -7.94 7.33
CA GLY A 92 21.21 -9.23 7.99
C GLY A 92 21.45 -10.39 7.05
N ALA A 93 21.20 -11.61 7.52
CA ALA A 93 21.35 -12.82 6.70
C ALA A 93 20.44 -12.76 5.46
N PRO A 94 20.84 -13.39 4.34
CA PRO A 94 20.02 -13.47 3.14
C PRO A 94 18.62 -14.02 3.41
N CYS A 95 17.60 -13.51 2.72
CA CYS A 95 16.25 -14.06 2.87
C CYS A 95 16.15 -15.45 2.23
N PRO A 96 15.35 -16.36 2.80
CA PRO A 96 14.98 -17.58 2.10
C PRO A 96 14.24 -17.22 0.80
N LEU A 97 14.49 -17.98 -0.26
CA LEU A 97 13.73 -17.86 -1.49
C LEU A 97 12.29 -18.29 -1.20
N LEU A 98 11.34 -17.36 -1.28
CA LEU A 98 9.92 -17.67 -1.18
C LEU A 98 9.36 -17.97 -2.57
N ASP A 99 8.85 -19.19 -2.75
CA ASP A 99 8.06 -19.58 -3.90
C ASP A 99 6.58 -19.41 -3.57
N CYS A 100 6.15 -18.17 -3.45
CA CYS A 100 4.74 -17.86 -3.33
C CYS A 100 4.38 -16.74 -4.31
N VAL A 101 3.18 -16.86 -4.88
CA VAL A 101 2.65 -15.94 -5.88
C VAL A 101 1.46 -15.12 -5.31
N PRO A 102 1.55 -14.52 -4.10
CA PRO A 102 0.46 -13.66 -3.66
C PRO A 102 0.57 -12.32 -4.38
N TYR A 103 -0.47 -11.93 -5.10
CA TYR A 103 -0.66 -10.53 -5.47
C TYR A 103 -1.16 -9.79 -4.23
N CYS A 104 -0.27 -9.05 -3.57
CA CYS A 104 -0.63 -8.24 -2.41
C CYS A 104 -0.81 -6.77 -2.82
N PRO A 105 -2.05 -6.22 -2.78
CA PRO A 105 -2.33 -4.86 -3.24
C PRO A 105 -1.58 -3.78 -2.43
N TYR A 106 -1.15 -4.11 -1.21
CA TYR A 106 -0.40 -3.21 -0.33
C TYR A 106 0.98 -3.77 0.04
N GLY A 107 1.46 -4.78 -0.70
CA GLY A 107 2.73 -5.46 -0.43
C GLY A 107 2.62 -6.62 0.58
N GLU A 108 3.70 -7.38 0.69
CA GLU A 108 3.83 -8.52 1.57
C GLU A 108 4.32 -8.11 2.97
N LYS A 109 3.90 -8.86 3.99
CA LYS A 109 4.40 -8.66 5.35
C LYS A 109 5.86 -9.05 5.44
N LEU A 110 6.59 -8.34 6.28
CA LEU A 110 7.95 -8.68 6.68
C LEU A 110 7.95 -9.50 7.97
N ASP A 111 8.87 -10.45 8.08
CA ASP A 111 9.19 -11.13 9.33
C ASP A 111 10.10 -10.26 10.24
N GLU A 112 10.47 -10.78 11.41
CA GLU A 112 11.34 -10.09 12.38
C GLU A 112 12.74 -9.75 11.82
N ASN A 113 13.18 -10.48 10.79
CA ASN A 113 14.45 -10.27 10.10
C ASN A 113 14.33 -9.30 8.91
N GLY A 114 13.11 -8.83 8.62
CA GLY A 114 12.83 -7.97 7.46
C GLY A 114 12.67 -8.75 6.16
N CYS A 115 12.45 -10.06 6.19
CA CYS A 115 12.20 -10.86 4.99
C CYS A 115 10.72 -10.88 4.64
N LEU A 116 10.43 -10.81 3.34
CA LEU A 116 9.07 -10.99 2.84
C LEU A 116 8.53 -12.34 3.31
N THR A 117 7.24 -12.37 3.61
CA THR A 117 6.49 -13.58 3.92
C THR A 117 5.43 -13.78 2.85
N CYS A 118 4.81 -14.94 2.79
CA CYS A 118 3.68 -15.17 1.87
C CYS A 118 2.36 -14.54 2.35
N GLU A 119 2.39 -13.74 3.42
CA GLU A 119 1.21 -13.05 3.94
C GLU A 119 1.13 -11.63 3.39
N CYS A 120 -0.05 -11.19 2.95
CA CYS A 120 -0.26 -9.81 2.53
C CYS A 120 -0.42 -8.86 3.71
N ILE A 121 0.03 -7.61 3.53
CA ILE A 121 -0.27 -6.51 4.43
C ILE A 121 -1.77 -6.21 4.36
N ASP A 122 -2.42 -6.26 5.53
CA ASP A 122 -3.83 -5.91 5.70
C ASP A 122 -3.92 -4.76 6.69
N HIS A 123 -4.09 -3.55 6.15
CA HIS A 123 -4.21 -2.32 6.92
C HIS A 123 -5.51 -2.21 7.71
N CYS A 124 -6.47 -3.14 7.54
CA CYS A 124 -7.70 -3.22 8.29
C CYS A 124 -7.70 -4.35 9.34
N LYS A 125 -6.62 -5.15 9.40
CA LYS A 125 -6.50 -6.26 10.35
C LYS A 125 -6.49 -5.73 11.78
N ASN A 126 -7.41 -6.25 12.60
CA ASN A 126 -7.58 -5.89 14.02
C ASN A 126 -8.01 -4.43 14.29
N LEU A 127 -8.59 -3.74 13.32
CA LEU A 127 -9.15 -2.41 13.53
C LEU A 127 -10.61 -2.47 13.91
N PRO A 128 -10.97 -2.13 15.18
CA PRO A 128 -12.35 -2.10 15.60
C PRO A 128 -13.02 -0.80 15.11
N CYS A 129 -13.64 -0.84 13.93
CA CYS A 129 -14.60 0.20 13.55
C CYS A 129 -15.90 0.04 14.37
N ALA A 130 -16.67 1.12 14.53
CA ALA A 130 -17.93 1.07 15.27
C ALA A 130 -18.95 0.16 14.55
N PRO A 131 -19.98 -0.35 15.25
CA PRO A 131 -21.05 -1.12 14.61
C PRO A 131 -21.68 -0.32 13.45
N GLY A 132 -21.68 -0.90 12.24
CA GLY A 132 -22.18 -0.24 11.03
C GLY A 132 -21.13 0.54 10.23
N GLU A 133 -19.88 0.58 10.68
CA GLU A 133 -18.76 1.12 9.91
C GLU A 133 -17.96 0.01 9.22
N MET A 134 -17.36 0.33 8.08
CA MET A 134 -16.41 -0.54 7.40
C MET A 134 -15.04 0.12 7.28
N CYS A 135 -13.98 -0.66 7.47
CA CYS A 135 -12.61 -0.21 7.25
C CYS A 135 -12.33 -0.16 5.75
N THR A 136 -11.86 1.00 5.30
CA THR A 136 -11.40 1.22 3.92
C THR A 136 -9.97 1.73 3.95
N VAL A 137 -9.19 1.39 2.94
CA VAL A 137 -7.82 1.88 2.78
C VAL A 137 -7.85 2.99 1.75
N GLU A 138 -7.38 4.18 2.12
CA GLU A 138 -7.21 5.31 1.22
C GLU A 138 -5.73 5.64 1.06
N ASN A 139 -5.33 5.96 -0.17
CA ASN A 139 -4.00 6.48 -0.42
C ASN A 139 -3.89 7.85 0.26
N ILE A 140 -2.90 7.99 1.14
CA ILE A 140 -2.54 9.28 1.71
C ILE A 140 -1.86 10.06 0.60
N THR A 141 -2.66 10.84 -0.13
CA THR A 141 -2.16 11.86 -1.04
C THR A 141 -1.84 13.15 -0.28
N ASP A 142 -2.05 13.19 1.04
CA ASP A 142 -1.78 14.38 1.86
C ASP A 142 -0.29 14.72 1.83
N PHE A 143 -0.02 15.86 1.22
CA PHE A 143 1.26 16.24 0.63
C PHE A 143 2.42 16.48 1.62
N ASN A 144 2.13 16.45 2.91
CA ASN A 144 3.08 16.69 4.01
C ASN A 144 3.43 15.42 4.82
N ALA A 145 2.80 14.28 4.54
CA ALA A 145 3.17 12.99 5.13
C ALA A 145 3.98 12.18 4.13
N ALA A 146 4.87 11.30 4.62
CA ALA A 146 5.48 10.29 3.77
C ALA A 146 4.35 9.54 3.04
N GLY A 147 4.33 9.60 1.71
CA GLY A 147 3.28 8.96 0.92
C GLY A 147 3.07 7.51 1.37
N GLY A 148 1.82 7.08 1.45
CA GLY A 148 1.45 5.81 2.03
C GLY A 148 -0.04 5.55 1.93
N VAL A 149 -0.54 4.60 2.72
CA VAL A 149 -1.96 4.30 2.83
C VAL A 149 -2.39 4.46 4.29
N ARG A 150 -3.58 5.02 4.52
CA ARG A 150 -4.22 5.03 5.84
C ARG A 150 -5.53 4.26 5.77
N TYR A 151 -5.87 3.62 6.88
CA TYR A 151 -7.20 3.08 7.04
C TYR A 151 -8.15 4.18 7.49
N LYS A 152 -9.41 4.07 7.10
CA LYS A 152 -10.50 4.93 7.55
C LYS A 152 -11.73 4.08 7.79
N CYS A 153 -12.32 4.21 8.97
CA CYS A 153 -13.66 3.72 9.23
C CYS A 153 -14.65 4.67 8.54
N THR A 154 -15.39 4.15 7.57
CA THR A 154 -16.47 4.88 6.92
C THR A 154 -17.78 4.31 7.42
N ASN A 155 -18.70 5.19 7.83
CA ASN A 155 -20.09 4.80 8.05
C ASN A 155 -20.57 4.04 6.82
N GLY A 156 -20.81 2.75 6.98
CA GLY A 156 -21.63 1.97 6.06
C GLY A 156 -23.04 2.46 6.27
N SER A 157 -23.33 3.66 5.77
CA SER A 157 -24.68 4.19 5.77
C SER A 157 -25.54 3.16 5.03
N GLN A 158 -26.48 2.59 5.78
CA GLN A 158 -27.53 1.73 5.26
C GLN A 158 -28.54 2.53 4.40
N THR A 159 -28.25 3.80 4.08
CA THR A 159 -29.02 4.65 3.15
C THR A 159 -28.32 4.86 1.82
N ASP A 160 -27.19 4.19 1.55
CA ASP A 160 -26.67 4.02 0.17
C ASP A 160 -27.09 2.66 -0.44
N CYS A 161 -28.11 2.05 0.16
CA CYS A 161 -28.81 0.86 -0.36
C CYS A 161 -29.84 1.17 -1.46
N ASP A 162 -29.92 2.41 -1.94
CA ASP A 162 -30.53 2.72 -3.23
C ASP A 162 -29.53 2.52 -4.40
N ASN A 163 -28.25 2.29 -4.09
CA ASN A 163 -27.17 2.06 -5.07
C ASN A 163 -26.28 0.84 -4.79
N CYS A 164 -26.76 -0.16 -4.04
CA CYS A 164 -26.14 -1.50 -3.98
C CYS A 164 -26.06 -2.23 -5.35
N ALA A 165 -26.49 -1.58 -6.44
CA ALA A 165 -26.24 -1.98 -7.82
C ALA A 165 -24.86 -1.57 -8.37
N SER A 166 -24.04 -0.78 -7.67
CA SER A 166 -23.05 0.06 -8.38
C SER A 166 -21.57 -0.17 -8.10
N LYS A 167 -21.18 -1.10 -7.22
CA LYS A 167 -19.78 -1.59 -7.22
C LYS A 167 -19.79 -3.09 -7.36
N ASN A 168 -19.60 -3.55 -8.59
CA ASN A 168 -19.27 -4.94 -8.90
C ASN A 168 -18.17 -5.39 -7.91
N PRO A 169 -18.40 -6.38 -7.03
CA PRO A 169 -17.39 -6.88 -6.09
C PRO A 169 -16.11 -7.36 -6.77
N CYS A 170 -16.16 -7.66 -8.07
CA CYS A 170 -15.00 -7.98 -8.90
C CYS A 170 -14.19 -6.75 -9.36
N ASN A 171 -14.66 -5.53 -9.09
CA ASN A 171 -13.94 -4.32 -9.46
C ASN A 171 -12.68 -4.17 -8.60
N GLY A 172 -11.49 -4.27 -9.23
CA GLY A 172 -10.20 -4.27 -8.55
C GLY A 172 -9.75 -5.65 -8.03
N VAL A 173 -10.54 -6.70 -8.24
CA VAL A 173 -10.15 -8.08 -7.91
C VAL A 173 -9.34 -8.67 -9.05
N HIS A 174 -8.08 -9.00 -8.77
CA HIS A 174 -7.19 -9.70 -9.70
C HIS A 174 -7.14 -11.18 -9.33
N CYS A 175 -7.66 -12.04 -10.21
CA CYS A 175 -7.61 -13.49 -10.04
C CYS A 175 -6.30 -14.07 -10.58
N SER A 176 -5.88 -15.20 -10.02
CA SER A 176 -4.75 -15.99 -10.51
C SER A 176 -4.91 -16.34 -11.99
N ARG A 177 -3.79 -16.64 -12.67
CA ARG A 177 -3.81 -17.06 -14.09
C ARG A 177 -4.83 -18.17 -14.32
N GLY A 178 -5.62 -18.01 -15.38
CA GLY A 178 -6.66 -18.97 -15.73
C GLY A 178 -7.93 -18.93 -14.86
N HIS A 179 -8.11 -17.87 -14.07
CA HIS A 179 -9.33 -17.67 -13.27
C HIS A 179 -10.02 -16.34 -13.62
N TYR A 180 -11.34 -16.29 -13.44
CA TYR A 180 -12.17 -15.10 -13.52
C TYR A 180 -12.81 -14.81 -12.16
N CYS A 181 -13.15 -13.55 -11.94
CA CYS A 181 -13.88 -13.17 -10.74
C CYS A 181 -15.38 -13.41 -10.93
N GLU A 182 -15.98 -14.12 -9.98
CA GLU A 182 -17.41 -14.33 -9.88
C GLU A 182 -17.92 -13.72 -8.57
N VAL A 183 -19.14 -13.18 -8.61
CA VAL A 183 -19.81 -12.61 -7.45
C VAL A 183 -20.81 -13.63 -6.93
N GLU A 184 -20.70 -14.03 -5.66
CA GLU A 184 -21.73 -14.88 -5.05
C GLU A 184 -22.94 -14.03 -4.68
N THR A 185 -24.07 -14.32 -5.31
CA THR A 185 -25.34 -13.67 -4.96
C THR A 185 -25.84 -14.24 -3.64
N ILE A 186 -25.75 -13.47 -2.57
CA ILE A 186 -26.28 -13.86 -1.27
C ILE A 186 -27.78 -13.50 -1.22
N TYR A 187 -28.63 -14.51 -1.08
CA TYR A 187 -30.05 -14.32 -0.77
C TYR A 187 -30.21 -14.23 0.75
N CYS A 188 -30.38 -13.01 1.27
CA CYS A 188 -30.63 -12.82 2.70
C CYS A 188 -32.13 -12.92 3.03
N ILE A 189 -32.42 -13.60 4.13
CA ILE A 189 -33.78 -13.76 4.68
C ILE A 189 -34.02 -12.80 5.85
N THR A 190 -32.94 -12.28 6.45
CA THR A 190 -32.95 -11.35 7.59
C THR A 190 -31.92 -10.22 7.37
N GLN A 191 -32.22 -9.03 7.88
CA GLN A 191 -31.33 -7.86 7.80
C GLN A 191 -30.47 -7.69 9.08
N PRO A 192 -29.26 -7.10 8.96
CA PRO A 192 -28.61 -6.65 7.73
C PRO A 192 -28.02 -7.80 6.92
N CYS A 193 -28.13 -7.72 5.59
CA CYS A 193 -27.59 -8.72 4.68
C CYS A 193 -26.06 -8.59 4.63
N PRO A 194 -25.30 -9.70 4.67
CA PRO A 194 -23.87 -9.63 4.47
C PRO A 194 -23.57 -9.16 3.03
N PRO A 195 -22.48 -8.40 2.81
CA PRO A 195 -22.12 -7.94 1.47
C PRO A 195 -21.78 -9.13 0.55
N PRO A 196 -22.10 -9.05 -0.75
CA PRO A 196 -21.70 -10.07 -1.70
C PRO A 196 -20.17 -10.14 -1.77
N PHE A 197 -19.63 -11.36 -1.79
CA PHE A 197 -18.19 -11.58 -1.89
C PHE A 197 -17.80 -11.94 -3.33
N ALA A 198 -16.63 -11.43 -3.72
CA ALA A 198 -15.95 -11.83 -4.94
C ALA A 198 -15.07 -13.04 -4.65
N TYR A 199 -15.07 -14.01 -5.56
CA TYR A 199 -14.17 -15.16 -5.50
C TYR A 199 -13.74 -15.56 -6.91
N CYS A 200 -12.54 -16.13 -7.00
CA CYS A 200 -11.94 -16.48 -8.27
C CYS A 200 -12.32 -17.91 -8.66
N LYS A 201 -12.98 -18.07 -9.81
CA LYS A 201 -13.31 -19.38 -10.40
C LYS A 201 -12.41 -19.68 -11.60
N PRO A 202 -12.01 -20.94 -11.82
CA PRO A 202 -11.27 -21.31 -13.01
C PRO A 202 -12.13 -21.17 -14.28
N TYR A 203 -11.54 -20.77 -15.41
CA TYR A 203 -12.23 -20.77 -16.71
C TYR A 203 -12.54 -22.18 -17.22
N CYS A 204 -11.88 -23.20 -16.69
CA CYS A 204 -11.95 -24.56 -17.20
C CYS A 204 -12.35 -25.54 -16.09
N PRO A 205 -13.00 -26.67 -16.44
CA PRO A 205 -13.39 -27.69 -15.48
C PRO A 205 -12.16 -28.30 -14.77
N GLU A 206 -12.41 -28.99 -13.65
CA GLU A 206 -11.35 -29.65 -12.88
C GLU A 206 -10.44 -30.51 -13.77
N ASN A 207 -9.13 -30.46 -13.51
CA ASN A 207 -8.09 -31.14 -14.28
C ASN A 207 -7.91 -30.67 -15.74
N SER A 208 -8.40 -29.49 -16.10
CA SER A 208 -8.13 -28.86 -17.40
C SER A 208 -7.63 -27.43 -17.24
N TRP A 209 -6.88 -26.96 -18.24
CA TRP A 209 -6.22 -25.65 -18.21
C TRP A 209 -6.67 -24.78 -19.38
N PRO A 210 -6.91 -23.48 -19.17
CA PRO A 210 -7.22 -22.58 -20.26
C PRO A 210 -5.99 -22.38 -21.14
N LEU A 211 -6.20 -22.33 -22.45
CA LEU A 211 -5.22 -21.80 -23.38
C LEU A 211 -5.05 -20.31 -23.09
N LEU A 212 -3.85 -19.89 -22.69
CA LEU A 212 -3.53 -18.49 -22.43
C LEU A 212 -2.87 -17.85 -23.65
N GLY A 213 -3.29 -16.64 -23.99
CA GLY A 213 -2.70 -15.84 -25.07
C GLY A 213 -1.46 -15.06 -24.63
N ILE A 214 -0.93 -14.23 -25.52
CA ILE A 214 0.29 -13.42 -25.31
C ILE A 214 0.22 -12.41 -24.15
N TYR A 215 -0.98 -12.15 -23.61
CA TYR A 215 -1.23 -11.24 -22.49
C TYR A 215 -1.81 -11.98 -21.28
N ASP A 216 -1.59 -13.29 -21.17
CA ASP A 216 -2.12 -14.15 -20.08
C ASP A 216 -3.66 -14.19 -19.97
N TYR A 217 -4.39 -13.67 -20.97
CA TYR A 217 -5.84 -13.81 -21.04
C TYR A 217 -6.22 -15.17 -21.62
N ALA A 218 -7.28 -15.77 -21.07
CA ALA A 218 -7.86 -16.99 -21.61
C ALA A 218 -8.36 -16.76 -23.03
N VAL A 219 -7.96 -17.63 -23.95
CA VAL A 219 -8.32 -17.56 -25.37
C VAL A 219 -9.80 -17.90 -25.52
N GLN A 220 -10.58 -16.93 -25.98
CA GLN A 220 -11.99 -17.13 -26.30
C GLN A 220 -12.17 -17.96 -27.56
N CYS A 221 -13.22 -18.77 -27.60
CA CYS A 221 -13.64 -19.53 -28.76
C CYS A 221 -15.10 -19.23 -29.09
N THR A 222 -15.46 -19.35 -30.37
CA THR A 222 -16.83 -19.16 -30.83
C THR A 222 -17.16 -20.23 -31.87
N ALA A 223 -18.41 -20.68 -31.89
CA ALA A 223 -18.86 -21.75 -32.79
C ALA A 223 -18.68 -21.45 -34.29
N GLY A 224 -18.40 -20.19 -34.67
CA GLY A 224 -18.28 -19.76 -36.07
C GLY A 224 -16.94 -19.13 -36.49
N ALA A 225 -16.17 -18.50 -35.60
CA ALA A 225 -15.02 -17.67 -36.01
C ALA A 225 -13.67 -18.14 -35.47
N TRP A 226 -13.62 -18.76 -34.28
CA TRP A 226 -12.37 -19.19 -33.65
C TRP A 226 -12.51 -20.60 -33.09
N LYS A 227 -11.85 -21.55 -33.75
CA LYS A 227 -11.74 -22.93 -33.29
C LYS A 227 -10.51 -23.08 -32.41
N CYS A 228 -10.66 -23.78 -31.29
CA CYS A 228 -9.53 -24.12 -30.44
C CYS A 228 -8.52 -25.00 -31.19
N PRO A 229 -7.22 -24.85 -30.92
CA PRO A 229 -6.20 -25.70 -31.53
C PRO A 229 -6.36 -27.15 -31.07
N LYS A 230 -5.71 -28.08 -31.77
CA LYS A 230 -5.74 -29.51 -31.41
C LYS A 230 -5.26 -29.72 -29.96
N GLY A 231 -6.01 -30.51 -29.20
CA GLY A 231 -5.77 -30.72 -27.76
C GLY A 231 -6.52 -29.76 -26.85
N TYR A 232 -7.42 -28.95 -27.40
CA TYR A 232 -8.29 -28.05 -26.65
C TYR A 232 -9.73 -28.14 -27.13
N ASP A 233 -10.66 -28.14 -26.18
CA ASP A 233 -12.10 -28.08 -26.39
C ASP A 233 -12.63 -26.68 -26.06
N CYS A 234 -13.66 -26.26 -26.80
CA CYS A 234 -14.33 -25.00 -26.55
C CYS A 234 -15.39 -25.17 -25.44
N VAL A 235 -15.12 -24.62 -24.26
CA VAL A 235 -15.98 -24.75 -23.08
C VAL A 235 -16.75 -23.46 -22.85
N ASN A 236 -18.07 -23.55 -22.77
CA ASN A 236 -18.95 -22.41 -22.48
C ASN A 236 -18.99 -22.12 -20.97
N ILE A 237 -18.86 -20.86 -20.59
CA ILE A 237 -18.96 -20.36 -19.21
C ILE A 237 -20.25 -19.55 -19.09
N PRO A 238 -21.34 -20.16 -18.58
CA PRO A 238 -22.67 -19.56 -18.62
C PRO A 238 -22.73 -18.17 -17.95
N TYR A 239 -21.99 -17.99 -16.86
CA TYR A 239 -21.96 -16.74 -16.10
C TYR A 239 -21.37 -15.57 -16.90
N LEU A 240 -20.35 -15.83 -17.72
CA LEU A 240 -19.71 -14.81 -18.54
C LEU A 240 -20.36 -14.65 -19.92
N ASN A 241 -21.28 -15.56 -20.28
CA ASN A 241 -21.85 -15.66 -21.62
C ASN A 241 -20.75 -15.70 -22.72
N GLN A 242 -19.63 -16.36 -22.40
CA GLN A 242 -18.43 -16.46 -23.23
C GLN A 242 -17.90 -17.90 -23.16
N ALA A 243 -17.22 -18.34 -24.21
CA ALA A 243 -16.59 -19.64 -24.27
C ALA A 243 -15.07 -19.52 -24.43
N TYR A 244 -14.32 -20.44 -23.85
CA TYR A 244 -12.86 -20.43 -23.81
C TYR A 244 -12.28 -21.79 -24.20
N CYS A 245 -11.06 -21.78 -24.73
CA CYS A 245 -10.34 -23.01 -25.06
C CYS A 245 -9.73 -23.64 -23.82
N CYS A 246 -10.16 -24.84 -23.45
CA CYS A 246 -9.66 -25.62 -22.31
C CYS A 246 -8.99 -26.90 -22.80
N SER A 247 -7.88 -27.31 -22.18
CA SER A 247 -7.17 -28.53 -22.58
C SER A 247 -8.07 -29.75 -22.52
N THR A 248 -8.06 -30.59 -23.56
CA THR A 248 -8.71 -31.90 -23.56
C THR A 248 -8.04 -32.80 -22.52
N GLN A 249 -8.82 -33.46 -21.66
CA GLN A 249 -8.32 -34.52 -20.79
C GLN A 249 -7.90 -35.76 -21.59
#